data_AF-A0A2R7QT14-F1
#
_entry.id   AF-A0A2R7QT14-F1
#
_cell.length_a   1.000
_cell.length_b   1.000
_cell.length_c   1.000
_cell.angle_alpha   90.00
_cell.angle_beta   90.00
_cell.angle_gamma   90.00
#
_symmetry.space_group_name_H-M   'P 1'
#
loop_
_entity.id
_entity.type
_entity.pdbx_description
1 polymer ?
#
loop_
_entity_poly.entity_id
_entity_poly.type
_entity_poly.pdbx_seq_one_letter_code
_entity_poly.pdbx_strand_id
1 'polypeptide(L)'
;RLTAGLDDATLERLAAGHPHLVAAIDAAAAEFERVRADLGALLAADERAQIDAMQDGFVNFYADDAVTPYVALAARGSWVVTLKGAVLYDAGGYGMLGFGHTP
;
A
#
# COMPACT_ATOMS: atom_id res chain seq x y z
N ARG A 1 13.18 4.26 0.94
CA ARG A 1 11.75 4.26 0.56
C ARG A 1 11.71 4.13 -0.96
N LEU A 2 11.18 3.03 -1.46
CA LEU A 2 10.99 2.70 -2.87
C LEU A 2 9.71 3.33 -3.43
N THR A 3 8.65 3.45 -2.62
CA THR A 3 7.37 3.98 -3.07
C THR A 3 7.20 5.45 -2.64
N ALA A 4 7.04 6.33 -3.64
CA ALA A 4 6.71 7.74 -3.44
C ALA A 4 5.19 7.93 -3.60
N GLY A 5 4.52 8.33 -2.52
CA GLY A 5 3.09 8.68 -2.54
C GLY A 5 2.84 10.15 -2.88
N LEU A 6 1.56 10.52 -2.90
CA LEU A 6 1.15 11.93 -2.97
C LEU A 6 1.68 12.72 -1.78
N ASP A 7 2.04 13.98 -2.02
CA ASP A 7 2.47 14.90 -0.97
C ASP A 7 1.27 15.44 -0.16
N ASP A 8 1.57 15.92 1.05
CA ASP A 8 0.57 16.40 1.99
C ASP A 8 -0.29 17.53 1.39
N ALA A 9 0.33 18.46 0.66
CA ALA A 9 -0.38 19.56 0.01
C ALA A 9 -1.41 19.07 -1.04
N THR A 10 -1.07 18.02 -1.78
CA THR A 10 -1.98 17.38 -2.73
C THR A 10 -3.07 16.61 -2.01
N LEU A 11 -2.74 15.89 -0.94
CA LEU A 11 -3.71 15.17 -0.12
C LEU A 11 -4.74 16.12 0.50
N GLU A 12 -4.30 17.22 1.11
CA GLU A 12 -5.17 18.26 1.69
C GLU A 12 -6.12 18.85 0.64
N ARG A 13 -5.60 19.16 -0.55
CA ARG A 13 -6.42 19.67 -1.65
C ARG A 13 -7.49 18.67 -2.11
N LEU A 14 -7.16 17.38 -2.16
CA LEU A 14 -8.06 16.34 -2.67
C LEU A 14 -9.06 15.85 -1.61
N ALA A 15 -8.73 15.93 -0.33
CA ALA A 15 -9.57 15.44 0.77
C ALA A 15 -11.00 16.03 0.74
N ALA A 16 -11.15 17.28 0.32
CA ALA A 16 -12.45 17.95 0.21
C ALA A 16 -13.36 17.37 -0.88
N GLY A 17 -12.78 16.85 -1.98
CA GLY A 17 -13.53 16.37 -3.15
C GLY A 17 -13.61 14.85 -3.28
N HIS A 18 -12.79 14.12 -2.53
CA HIS A 18 -12.63 12.68 -2.65
C HIS A 18 -12.89 11.97 -1.30
N PRO A 19 -14.15 11.69 -0.93
CA PRO A 19 -14.46 11.08 0.37
C PRO A 19 -13.81 9.68 0.54
N HIS A 20 -13.61 8.95 -0.56
CA HIS A 20 -12.91 7.67 -0.53
C HIS A 20 -11.42 7.80 -0.19
N LEU A 21 -10.77 8.94 -0.46
CA LEU A 21 -9.39 9.20 -0.05
C LEU A 21 -9.31 9.25 1.49
N VAL A 22 -10.17 10.06 2.10
CA VAL A 22 -10.24 10.19 3.56
C VAL A 22 -10.54 8.84 4.19
N ALA A 23 -11.53 8.10 3.66
CA ALA A 23 -11.87 6.77 4.15
C ALA A 23 -10.72 5.76 4.02
N ALA A 24 -9.86 5.86 3.00
CA ALA A 24 -8.69 5.01 2.85
C ALA A 24 -7.64 5.32 3.92
N ILE A 25 -7.38 6.60 4.19
CA ILE A 25 -6.45 7.06 5.23
C ILE A 25 -6.93 6.62 6.61
N ASP A 26 -8.20 6.83 6.93
CA ASP A 26 -8.77 6.43 8.22
C ASP A 26 -8.72 4.91 8.43
N ALA A 27 -9.05 4.14 7.39
CA ALA A 27 -8.97 2.68 7.42
C ALA A 27 -7.53 2.20 7.62
N ALA A 28 -6.56 2.85 6.95
CA ALA A 28 -5.15 2.52 7.10
C ALA A 28 -4.64 2.82 8.52
N ALA A 29 -5.03 3.96 9.10
CA ALA A 29 -4.66 4.30 10.47
C ALA A 29 -5.23 3.28 11.48
N ALA A 30 -6.51 2.91 11.33
CA ALA A 30 -7.14 1.92 12.19
C ALA A 30 -6.49 0.53 12.07
N GLU A 31 -6.16 0.10 10.84
CA GLU A 31 -5.53 -1.20 10.63
C GLU A 31 -4.07 -1.19 11.10
N PHE A 32 -3.33 -0.11 10.88
CA PHE A 32 -1.97 0.05 11.42
C PHE A 32 -1.95 -0.16 12.94
N GLU A 33 -2.86 0.48 13.66
CA GLU A 33 -2.96 0.34 15.12
C GLU A 33 -3.29 -1.09 15.55
N ARG A 34 -4.08 -1.83 14.76
CA ARG A 34 -4.37 -3.25 15.02
C ARG A 34 -3.15 -4.14 14.81
N VAL A 35 -2.44 -3.97 13.70
CA VAL A 35 -1.38 -4.90 13.28
C VAL A 35 0.01 -4.54 13.80
N ARG A 36 0.23 -3.31 14.29
CA ARG A 36 1.58 -2.85 14.69
C ARG A 36 2.22 -3.67 15.80
N ALA A 37 1.43 -4.27 16.68
CA ALA A 37 1.93 -5.10 17.77
C ALA A 37 2.50 -6.42 17.22
N ASP A 38 1.85 -6.98 16.20
CA ASP A 38 2.19 -8.27 15.61
C ASP A 38 3.27 -8.14 14.52
N LEU A 39 3.27 -7.02 13.80
CA LEU A 39 4.17 -6.76 12.68
C LEU A 39 5.43 -5.96 13.05
N GLY A 40 5.78 -5.83 14.34
CA GLY A 40 6.83 -4.92 14.80
C GLY A 40 8.18 -5.05 14.06
N ALA A 41 8.65 -6.28 13.81
CA ALA A 41 9.89 -6.51 13.06
C ALA A 41 9.74 -6.16 11.56
N LEU A 42 8.59 -6.48 10.96
CA LEU A 42 8.27 -6.16 9.57
C LEU A 42 8.13 -4.64 9.39
N LEU A 43 7.52 -3.93 10.34
CA LEU A 43 7.40 -2.47 10.34
C LEU A 43 8.75 -1.77 10.44
N ALA A 44 9.72 -2.35 11.15
CA ALA A 44 11.08 -1.83 11.27
C ALA A 44 11.93 -2.07 10.01
N ALA A 45 11.61 -3.09 9.22
CA ALA A 45 12.31 -3.41 7.97
C ALA A 45 12.13 -2.32 6.91
N ASP A 46 13.07 -2.20 5.98
CA ASP A 46 12.88 -1.36 4.79
C ASP A 46 11.85 -1.97 3.83
N GLU A 47 11.33 -1.18 2.89
CA GLU A 47 10.27 -1.66 1.97
C GLU A 47 10.68 -2.88 1.14
N ARG A 48 11.98 -3.04 0.81
CA ARG A 48 12.43 -4.21 0.05
C ARG A 48 12.35 -5.46 0.91
N ALA A 49 12.89 -5.38 2.12
CA ALA A 49 12.82 -6.47 3.09
C ALA A 49 11.37 -6.80 3.51
N GLN A 50 10.45 -5.82 3.51
CA GLN A 50 9.03 -6.07 3.74
C GLN A 50 8.38 -6.88 2.62
N ILE A 51 8.69 -6.55 1.36
CA ILE A 51 8.20 -7.29 0.19
C ILE A 51 8.75 -8.70 0.22
N ASP A 52 10.07 -8.86 0.41
CA ASP A 52 10.73 -10.16 0.43
C ASP A 52 10.15 -11.05 1.55
N ALA A 53 9.89 -10.49 2.74
CA ALA A 53 9.31 -11.23 3.87
C ALA A 53 7.84 -11.65 3.65
N MET A 54 7.03 -10.83 2.97
CA MET A 54 5.66 -11.23 2.65
C MET A 54 5.58 -12.24 1.51
N GLN A 55 6.59 -12.27 0.63
CA GLN A 55 6.68 -13.25 -0.45
C GLN A 55 7.33 -14.57 -0.03
N ASP A 56 7.92 -14.62 1.16
CA ASP A 56 8.51 -15.85 1.69
C ASP A 56 7.44 -16.95 1.80
N GLY A 57 7.70 -18.09 1.17
CA GLY A 57 6.75 -19.21 1.07
C GLY A 57 5.78 -19.15 -0.13
N PHE A 58 5.81 -18.11 -0.96
CA PHE A 58 5.04 -18.03 -2.20
C PHE A 58 5.93 -18.17 -3.44
N VAL A 59 5.50 -18.95 -4.43
CA VAL A 59 6.16 -19.01 -5.75
C VAL A 59 5.52 -17.95 -6.63
N ASN A 60 6.25 -16.86 -6.90
CA ASN A 60 5.83 -15.87 -7.89
C ASN A 60 6.10 -16.39 -9.30
N PHE A 61 5.05 -16.38 -10.14
CA PHE A 61 5.13 -16.76 -11.56
C PHE A 61 5.46 -15.56 -12.48
N TYR A 62 5.52 -14.37 -11.90
CA TYR A 62 5.95 -13.14 -12.57
C TYR A 62 7.41 -12.84 -12.21
N ALA A 63 8.11 -12.17 -13.12
CA ALA A 63 9.44 -11.67 -12.84
C ALA A 63 9.42 -10.67 -11.66
N ASP A 64 10.52 -10.63 -10.90
CA ASP A 64 10.67 -9.79 -9.70
C ASP A 64 10.44 -8.29 -9.95
N ASP A 65 10.56 -7.83 -11.20
CA ASP A 65 10.32 -6.46 -11.64
C ASP A 65 8.85 -6.13 -11.91
N ALA A 66 7.97 -7.14 -11.97
CA ALA A 66 6.52 -7.01 -12.10
C ALA A 66 5.79 -7.05 -10.74
N VAL A 67 6.54 -7.20 -9.64
CA VAL A 67 6.02 -7.10 -8.27
C VAL A 67 5.85 -5.64 -7.88
N THR A 68 4.70 -5.34 -7.30
CA THR A 68 4.38 -4.03 -6.73
C THR A 68 5.41 -3.63 -5.66
N PRO A 69 6.06 -2.46 -5.74
CA PRO A 69 7.16 -2.10 -4.83
C PRO A 69 6.69 -1.62 -3.45
N TYR A 70 5.54 -2.12 -2.98
CA TYR A 70 4.96 -1.82 -1.67
C TYR A 70 4.06 -2.96 -1.17
N VAL A 71 3.91 -3.02 0.15
CA VAL A 71 2.85 -3.78 0.82
C VAL A 71 1.66 -2.85 1.02
N ALA A 72 0.48 -3.23 0.52
CA ALA A 72 -0.74 -2.46 0.70
C ALA A 72 -1.32 -2.72 2.11
N LEU A 73 -1.69 -1.66 2.83
CA LEU A 73 -2.29 -1.76 4.16
C LEU A 73 -3.81 -1.61 4.12
N ALA A 74 -4.31 -0.65 3.33
CA ALA A 74 -5.74 -0.45 3.15
C ALA A 74 -6.06 0.18 1.79
N ALA A 75 -7.27 -0.07 1.28
CA ALA A 75 -7.76 0.55 0.06
C ALA A 75 -9.25 0.92 0.14
N ARG A 76 -9.65 2.03 -0.48
CA ARG A 76 -11.06 2.45 -0.68
C ARG A 76 -11.24 3.09 -2.06
N GLY A 77 -12.08 2.49 -2.90
CA GLY A 77 -12.20 2.92 -4.29
C GLY A 77 -10.84 2.84 -4.98
N SER A 78 -10.44 3.92 -5.66
CA SER A 78 -9.14 4.05 -6.33
C SER A 78 -8.00 4.52 -5.42
N TRP A 79 -8.15 4.46 -4.09
CA TRP A 79 -7.13 4.93 -3.16
C TRP A 79 -6.50 3.77 -2.40
N VAL A 80 -5.17 3.70 -2.41
CA VAL A 80 -4.38 2.70 -1.68
C VAL A 80 -3.44 3.41 -0.71
N VAL A 81 -3.35 2.91 0.52
CA VAL A 81 -2.35 3.34 1.50
C VAL A 81 -1.41 2.18 1.78
N THR A 82 -0.10 2.41 1.63
CA THR A 82 0.92 1.39 1.86
C THR A 82 1.20 1.20 3.36
N LEU A 83 1.85 0.10 3.72
CA LEU A 83 2.31 -0.17 5.10
C LEU A 83 3.27 0.92 5.63
N LYS A 84 3.96 1.62 4.74
CA LYS A 84 4.80 2.79 5.08
C LYS A 84 4.07 4.13 4.95
N GLY A 85 2.75 4.12 4.80
CA GLY A 85 1.91 5.31 4.75
C GLY A 85 2.02 6.14 3.47
N ALA A 86 2.54 5.58 2.37
CA ALA A 86 2.42 6.26 1.08
C ALA A 86 0.97 6.16 0.60
N VAL A 87 0.39 7.28 0.19
CA VAL A 87 -0.97 7.31 -0.38
C VAL A 87 -0.86 7.36 -1.89
N LEU A 88 -1.53 6.42 -2.55
CA LEU A 88 -1.48 6.19 -3.98
C LEU A 88 -2.88 6.28 -4.57
N TYR A 89 -2.96 6.78 -5.79
CA TYR A 89 -4.17 6.73 -6.61
C TYR A 89 -4.01 5.62 -7.65
N ASP A 90 -4.80 4.57 -7.50
CA ASP A 90 -4.87 3.44 -8.42
C ASP A 90 -6.17 3.48 -9.23
N ALA A 91 -6.10 4.11 -10.39
CA ALA A 91 -7.17 4.16 -11.39
C ALA A 91 -6.93 3.21 -12.57
N GLY A 92 -6.16 2.14 -12.35
CA GLY A 92 -6.03 1.03 -13.29
C GLY A 92 -7.33 0.23 -13.39
N GLY A 93 -8.39 0.83 -13.94
CA GLY A 93 -9.68 0.20 -14.13
C GLY A 93 -9.62 -0.86 -15.23
N TYR A 94 -9.29 -2.10 -14.87
CA TYR A 94 -9.93 -3.34 -15.31
C TYR A 94 -9.59 -4.37 -14.24
N GLY A 95 -10.59 -5.08 -13.71
CA GLY A 95 -10.45 -6.05 -12.60
C GLY A 95 -9.56 -7.27 -12.87
N MET A 96 -8.63 -7.19 -13.82
CA MET A 96 -7.57 -8.12 -14.19
C MET A 96 -6.53 -7.30 -14.97
N LEU A 97 -5.40 -6.91 -14.37
CA LEU A 97 -4.06 -6.72 -14.97
C LEU A 97 -3.15 -5.95 -14.00
N GLY A 98 -2.18 -6.66 -13.41
CA GLY A 98 -0.80 -6.15 -13.49
C GLY A 98 -0.12 -5.61 -12.24
N PHE A 99 -0.73 -5.69 -11.06
CA PHE A 99 0.08 -5.77 -9.84
C PHE A 99 0.17 -7.25 -9.50
N GLY A 100 1.35 -7.85 -9.74
CA GLY A 100 1.67 -9.16 -9.21
C GLY A 100 1.23 -9.21 -7.75
N HIS A 101 0.55 -10.31 -7.39
CA HIS A 101 -0.16 -10.54 -6.13
C HIS A 101 0.30 -9.59 -5.04
N THR A 102 -0.61 -8.70 -4.61
CA THR A 102 -0.45 -7.93 -3.40
C THR A 102 0.06 -8.90 -2.31
N PRO A 103 1.24 -8.67 -1.73
CA PRO A 103 1.81 -9.60 -0.77
C PRO A 103 0.87 -9.82 0.41
#